data_AF-A0A973R592-F1
#
_entry.id   AF-A0A973R592-F1
#
_cell.length_a   1.000
_cell.length_b   1.000
_cell.length_c   1.000
_cell.angle_alpha   90.00
_cell.angle_beta   90.00
_cell.angle_gamma   90.00
#
_symmetry.space_group_name_H-M   'P 1'
#
loop_
_entity.id
_entity.type
_entity.pdbx_description
1 polymer ?
#
loop_
_entity_poly.entity_id
_entity_poly.type
_entity_poly.pdbx_seq_one_letter_code
_entity_poly.pdbx_strand_id
1 'polypeptide(L)'
;MRIVRVPEFGAPSVLVVEDPERPSPGPGRLLVEGEVAGVVYGDTIVRAGRPRTHAVLPREQAAQARAALADRRTIGAILLKP
;
A
#
# COMPACT_ATOMS: atom_id res chain seq x y z
N MET A 1 20.77 1.16 12.93
CA MET A 1 20.56 1.08 11.47
C MET A 1 19.56 2.16 11.10
N ARG A 2 19.65 2.80 9.94
CA ARG A 2 18.73 3.90 9.61
C ARG A 2 17.53 3.40 8.82
N ILE A 3 16.32 3.80 9.22
CA ILE A 3 15.06 3.42 8.57
C ILE A 3 14.20 4.65 8.28
N VAL A 4 13.25 4.50 7.34
CA VAL A 4 12.13 5.42 7.16
C VAL A 4 10.88 4.74 7.70
N ARG A 5 10.26 5.33 8.72
CA ARG A 5 9.05 4.83 9.38
C ARG A 5 7.82 5.62 8.94
N VAL A 6 6.70 4.91 8.82
CA VAL A 6 5.37 5.47 8.58
C VAL A 6 4.54 5.18 9.85
N PRO A 7 4.53 6.08 10.86
CA PRO A 7 3.85 5.84 12.13
C PRO A 7 2.32 5.92 12.00
N GLU A 8 1.83 6.70 11.03
CA GLU A 8 0.41 6.87 10.72
C GLU A 8 0.21 7.18 9.24
N PHE A 9 -1.03 7.05 8.76
CA PHE A 9 -1.36 7.41 7.38
C PHE A 9 -1.50 8.91 7.21
N GLY A 10 -0.95 9.46 6.12
CA GLY A 10 -1.13 10.88 5.85
C GLY A 10 -0.28 11.48 4.72
N ALA A 11 -0.05 12.79 4.86
CA ALA A 11 0.79 13.58 3.98
C ALA A 11 2.26 13.09 4.05
N PRO A 12 3.16 13.51 3.13
CA PRO A 12 4.56 13.12 3.19
C PRO A 12 5.25 13.41 4.53
N SER A 13 4.77 14.40 5.29
CA SER A 13 5.29 14.80 6.60
C SER A 13 5.18 13.73 7.68
N VAL A 14 4.41 12.65 7.47
CA VAL A 14 4.37 11.52 8.42
C VAL A 14 5.61 10.65 8.34
N LEU A 15 6.44 10.77 7.29
CA LEU A 15 7.67 9.99 7.16
C LEU A 15 8.71 10.45 8.19
N VAL A 16 9.09 9.55 9.09
CA VAL A 16 10.11 9.82 10.11
C VAL A 16 11.33 8.99 9.82
N VAL A 17 12.51 9.61 9.87
CA VAL A 17 13.77 8.90 9.77
C VAL A 17 14.25 8.59 11.19
N GLU A 18 14.52 7.32 11.45
CA GLU A 18 14.88 6.81 12.79
C GLU A 18 16.13 5.92 12.70
N ASP A 19 16.84 5.80 13.83
CA ASP A 19 18.02 4.94 13.98
C ASP A 19 17.81 3.87 15.06
N PRO A 20 16.89 2.91 14.86
CA PRO A 20 16.64 1.86 15.84
C PRO A 20 17.82 0.87 15.99
N GLU A 21 17.74 0.09 17.07
CA GLU A 21 18.61 -1.08 17.29
C GLU A 21 18.45 -2.09 16.15
N ARG A 22 19.55 -2.77 15.80
CA ARG A 22 19.55 -3.80 14.76
C ARG A 22 18.74 -5.02 15.25
N PRO A 23 17.73 -5.49 14.49
CA PRO A 23 16.91 -6.61 14.91
C PRO A 23 17.65 -7.94 14.79
N SER A 24 17.32 -8.88 15.66
CA SER A 24 17.77 -10.28 15.56
C SER A 24 16.74 -11.13 14.79
N PRO A 25 17.16 -11.96 13.82
CA PRO A 25 16.23 -12.84 13.12
C PRO A 25 15.74 -13.97 14.05
N GLY A 26 14.45 -14.29 13.96
CA GLY A 26 13.86 -15.46 14.61
C GLY A 26 14.13 -16.77 13.85
N PRO A 27 13.72 -17.94 14.39
CA PRO A 27 13.91 -19.22 13.72
C PRO A 27 13.34 -19.25 12.29
N GLY A 28 14.13 -19.74 11.33
CA GLY A 28 13.75 -19.81 9.92
C GLY A 28 13.73 -18.46 9.18
N ARG A 29 14.21 -17.37 9.79
CA ARG A 29 14.30 -16.04 9.16
C ARG A 29 15.75 -15.64 8.95
N LEU A 30 15.99 -14.80 7.96
CA LEU A 30 17.29 -14.20 7.67
C LEU A 30 17.24 -12.70 7.93
N LEU A 31 18.35 -12.12 8.39
CA LEU A 31 18.57 -10.68 8.40
C LEU A 31 19.29 -10.30 7.11
N VAL A 32 18.71 -9.37 6.34
CA VAL A 32 19.26 -8.91 5.07
C VAL A 32 19.70 -7.46 5.21
N GLU A 33 20.89 -7.14 4.74
CA GLU A 33 21.39 -5.78 4.64
C GLU A 33 20.92 -5.15 3.32
N GLY A 34 20.21 -4.03 3.42
CA GLY A 34 19.70 -3.32 2.25
C GLY A 34 20.73 -2.31 1.73
N GLU A 35 21.23 -2.50 0.51
CA GLU A 35 22.09 -1.54 -0.19
C GLU A 35 21.27 -0.44 -0.87
N VAL A 36 20.12 -0.82 -1.43
CA VAL A 36 19.19 0.07 -2.14
C VAL A 36 17.74 -0.28 -1.83
N ALA A 37 16.87 0.73 -1.86
CA ALA A 37 15.42 0.55 -1.77
C ALA A 37 14.76 1.23 -2.97
N GLY A 38 13.98 0.46 -3.74
CA GLY A 38 13.18 1.01 -4.84
C GLY A 38 12.04 1.87 -4.30
N VAL A 39 11.84 3.05 -4.89
CA VAL A 39 10.71 3.93 -4.58
C VAL A 39 9.77 3.96 -5.77
N VAL A 40 8.51 3.63 -5.53
CA VAL A 40 7.46 3.52 -6.54
C VAL A 40 6.23 4.33 -6.12
N TYR A 41 5.36 4.66 -7.08
CA TYR A 41 4.14 5.42 -6.79
C TYR A 41 3.25 4.73 -5.73
N GLY A 42 3.29 3.40 -5.66
CA GLY A 42 2.60 2.60 -4.64
C GLY A 42 2.95 2.99 -3.19
N ASP A 43 4.16 3.47 -2.93
CA ASP A 43 4.58 3.89 -1.58
C ASP A 43 3.76 5.09 -1.12
N THR A 44 3.45 6.01 -2.03
CA THR A 44 2.63 7.19 -1.72
C THR A 44 1.19 6.81 -1.37
N ILE A 45 0.67 5.77 -2.02
CA ILE A 45 -0.67 5.24 -1.86
C ILE A 45 -0.80 4.57 -0.49
N VAL A 46 0.15 3.69 -0.17
CA VAL A 46 0.21 2.99 1.13
C VAL A 46 0.42 3.99 2.26
N ARG A 47 1.40 4.91 2.15
CA ARG A 47 1.65 5.94 3.16
C ARG A 47 0.45 6.86 3.37
N ALA A 48 -0.29 7.20 2.32
CA ALA A 48 -1.49 8.03 2.45
C ALA A 48 -2.70 7.30 3.04
N GLY A 49 -2.62 5.97 3.25
CA GLY A 49 -3.75 5.16 3.70
C GLY A 49 -4.89 5.09 2.68
N ARG A 50 -4.59 5.30 1.39
CA ARG A 50 -5.58 5.34 0.32
C ARG A 50 -5.59 4.01 -0.42
N PRO A 51 -6.67 3.21 -0.38
CA PRO A 51 -6.73 2.03 -1.24
C PRO A 51 -6.68 2.45 -2.71
N ARG A 52 -6.01 1.65 -3.54
CA ARG A 52 -6.11 1.78 -5.00
C ARG A 52 -7.52 1.41 -5.43
N THR A 53 -8.33 2.41 -5.74
CA THR A 53 -9.67 2.23 -6.28
C THR A 53 -9.64 2.46 -7.79
N HIS A 54 -10.07 1.45 -8.54
CA HIS A 54 -10.22 1.51 -9.99
C HIS A 54 -11.40 2.41 -10.40
N ALA A 55 -12.53 2.22 -9.74
CA ALA A 55 -13.76 2.96 -9.99
C ALA A 55 -14.62 2.99 -8.73
N VAL A 56 -15.43 4.05 -8.62
CA VAL A 56 -16.52 4.13 -7.63
C VAL A 56 -17.81 4.16 -8.42
N LEU A 57 -18.68 3.18 -8.19
CA LEU A 57 -19.96 3.07 -8.87
C LEU A 57 -21.10 3.12 -7.84
N PRO A 58 -22.29 3.62 -8.22
CA PRO A 58 -23.50 3.41 -7.44
C PRO A 58 -23.82 1.92 -7.26
N ARG A 59 -24.48 1.56 -6.16
CA ARG A 59 -24.77 0.15 -5.81
C ARG A 59 -25.64 -0.54 -6.87
N GLU A 60 -26.54 0.17 -7.53
CA GLU A 60 -27.37 -0.35 -8.61
C GLU A 60 -26.55 -0.84 -9.83
N GLN A 61 -25.30 -0.38 -9.96
CA GLN A 61 -24.38 -0.78 -11.03
C GLN A 61 -23.49 -1.98 -10.65
N ALA A 62 -23.85 -2.77 -9.63
CA ALA A 62 -23.07 -3.94 -9.20
C ALA A 62 -22.82 -4.95 -10.33
N ALA A 63 -23.78 -5.14 -11.26
CA ALA A 63 -23.60 -6.02 -12.41
C ALA A 63 -22.48 -5.54 -13.35
N GLN A 64 -22.39 -4.23 -13.59
CA GLN A 64 -21.31 -3.62 -14.36
C GLN A 64 -19.96 -3.77 -13.66
N ALA A 65 -19.91 -3.56 -12.34
CA ALA A 65 -18.70 -3.78 -11.55
C ALA A 65 -18.19 -5.23 -11.69
N ARG A 66 -19.11 -6.21 -11.62
CA ARG A 66 -18.76 -7.63 -11.78
C ARG A 66 -18.23 -7.94 -13.17
N ALA A 67 -18.87 -7.40 -14.22
CA ALA A 67 -18.40 -7.57 -15.59
C ALA A 67 -17.00 -6.99 -15.78
N ALA A 68 -16.74 -5.78 -15.27
CA ALA A 68 -15.43 -5.15 -15.33
C ALA A 68 -14.34 -5.97 -14.59
N LEU A 69 -14.66 -6.53 -13.42
CA LEU A 69 -13.76 -7.42 -12.68
C LEU A 69 -13.48 -8.72 -13.46
N ALA A 70 -14.50 -9.31 -14.09
CA ALA A 70 -14.37 -10.53 -14.88
C ALA A 70 -13.44 -10.35 -16.09
N ASP A 71 -13.48 -9.17 -16.71
CA ASP A 71 -12.60 -8.81 -17.82
C ASP A 71 -11.12 -8.64 -17.42
N ARG A 72 -10.80 -8.65 -16.10
CA ARG A 72 -9.43 -8.50 -15.55
C ARG A 72 -8.70 -7.22 -16.00
N ARG A 73 -9.45 -6.18 -16.38
CA ARG A 73 -8.89 -4.86 -16.74
C ARG A 73 -8.89 -3.86 -15.57
N THR A 74 -9.28 -4.32 -14.39
CA THR A 74 -9.37 -3.51 -13.17
C THR A 74 -8.06 -3.53 -12.39
N ILE A 75 -7.69 -2.38 -11.81
CA ILE A 75 -6.52 -2.26 -10.93
C ILE A 75 -6.98 -1.87 -9.54
N GLY A 76 -6.73 -2.74 -8.55
CA GLY A 76 -7.19 -2.53 -7.18
C GLY A 76 -8.67 -2.90 -7.03
N ALA A 77 -9.45 -2.05 -6.36
CA ALA A 77 -10.85 -2.35 -6.01
C ALA A 77 -11.85 -1.51 -6.82
N ILE A 78 -13.06 -2.04 -7.06
CA ILE A 78 -14.23 -1.21 -7.42
C ILE A 78 -15.05 -1.02 -6.13
N LEU A 79 -15.31 0.23 -5.76
CA LEU A 79 -16.12 0.56 -4.58
C LEU A 79 -17.56 0.82 -5.00
N LEU A 80 -18.50 0.12 -4.38
CA LEU A 80 -19.93 0.40 -4.53
C LEU A 80 -20.38 1.34 -3.42
N LYS A 81 -20.95 2.49 -3.79
CA LYS A 81 -21.55 3.43 -2.84
C LYS A 81 -23.07 3.22 -2.76
N PRO A 82 -23.69 3.44 -1.59
CA PRO A 82 -25.14 3.39 -1.42
C PRO A 82 -25.90 4.24 -2.43
#